data_AF-A0A1J5KRS1-F1
#
_entry.id   AF-A0A1J5KRS1-F1
#
_cell.length_a   1.000
_cell.length_b   1.000
_cell.length_c   1.000
_cell.angle_alpha   90.00
_cell.angle_beta   90.00
_cell.angle_gamma   90.00
#
_symmetry.space_group_name_H-M   'P 1'
#
loop_
_entity.id
_entity.type
_entity.pdbx_description
1 polymer ?
#
loop_
_entity_poly.entity_id
_entity_poly.type
_entity_poly.pdbx_seq_one_letter_code
_entity_poly.pdbx_strand_id
1 'polypeptide(L)'
;MITIIKKLNTMKKYIKIVALFCVTVFLFNCNEDDNYVSPDTSSGWVEFAGTATTTGQTSPLVTIPLSVNVPVYRDGLDISYTITPVEGDYTQFISGGATGTAFANPADYSRTTTIDLELMNMEEGRDFVTSFDITLTAVSGQNVSLGLDETSVLVHRVTIPCSNPESIPATYFVGDYAISDVAATIGPGNGTENFAAGTVTLSVDPTDPNKRVFTASVLPAFNAQPEIVVIEFSTDNTAKLDGFVDPGLACSAAGPYIFTASTGTNNPWDICNDQTITIQYTEDPNASCGGPFASSFSLTKI
;
A
#
# COMPACT_ATOMS: atom_id res chain seq x y z
N MET A 1 10.74 -26.60 -92.51
CA MET A 1 11.74 -26.93 -91.46
C MET A 1 12.80 -25.82 -91.22
N ILE A 2 12.77 -24.68 -91.91
CA ILE A 2 13.78 -23.60 -91.77
C ILE A 2 13.33 -22.48 -90.79
N THR A 3 12.03 -22.34 -90.54
CA THR A 3 11.48 -21.24 -89.71
C THR A 3 11.58 -21.49 -88.20
N ILE A 4 11.67 -22.75 -87.75
CA ILE A 4 11.74 -23.09 -86.31
C ILE A 4 13.16 -22.89 -85.75
N ILE A 5 14.20 -23.09 -86.58
CA ILE A 5 15.61 -22.98 -86.15
C ILE A 5 16.03 -21.53 -85.89
N LYS A 6 15.47 -20.54 -86.63
CA LYS A 6 15.75 -19.12 -86.39
C LYS A 6 15.21 -18.61 -85.04
N LYS A 7 14.08 -19.14 -84.57
CA LYS A 7 13.42 -18.71 -83.31
C LYS A 7 14.15 -19.20 -82.05
N LEU A 8 14.83 -20.35 -82.11
CA LEU A 8 15.62 -20.88 -80.99
C LEU A 8 16.93 -20.11 -80.75
N ASN A 9 17.58 -19.62 -81.82
CA ASN A 9 18.84 -18.88 -81.67
C ASN A 9 18.65 -17.44 -81.15
N THR A 10 17.48 -16.83 -81.36
CA THR A 10 17.16 -15.52 -80.77
C THR A 10 16.85 -15.66 -79.27
N MET A 11 16.09 -16.68 -78.85
CA MET A 11 15.79 -16.93 -77.42
C MET A 11 17.05 -17.17 -76.57
N LYS A 12 18.09 -17.84 -77.09
CA LYS A 12 19.36 -18.03 -76.37
C LYS A 12 20.14 -16.74 -76.14
N LYS A 13 20.01 -15.74 -77.03
CA LYS A 13 20.63 -14.41 -76.84
C LYS A 13 19.88 -13.58 -75.79
N TYR A 14 18.55 -13.64 -75.75
CA TYR A 14 17.76 -12.93 -74.74
C TYR A 14 17.89 -13.54 -73.34
N ILE A 15 18.01 -14.87 -73.21
CA ILE A 15 18.25 -15.53 -71.91
C ILE A 15 19.61 -15.12 -71.31
N LYS A 16 20.65 -14.96 -72.13
CA LYS A 16 21.96 -14.48 -71.66
C LYS A 16 21.94 -13.01 -71.23
N ILE A 17 21.13 -12.17 -71.89
CA ILE A 17 20.99 -10.75 -71.55
C ILE A 17 20.14 -10.56 -70.29
N VAL A 18 19.07 -11.35 -70.11
CA VAL A 18 18.24 -11.33 -68.89
C VAL A 18 18.99 -11.88 -67.68
N ALA A 19 19.80 -12.94 -67.85
CA ALA A 19 20.65 -13.46 -66.78
C ALA A 19 21.74 -12.46 -66.36
N LEU A 20 22.32 -11.71 -67.30
CA LEU A 20 23.32 -10.68 -66.99
C LEU A 20 22.70 -9.47 -66.27
N PHE A 21 21.46 -9.09 -66.63
CA PHE A 21 20.74 -7.99 -65.99
C PHE A 21 20.27 -8.35 -64.57
N CYS A 22 19.86 -9.60 -64.32
CA CYS A 22 19.53 -10.06 -62.97
C CYS A 22 20.76 -10.12 -62.05
N VAL A 23 21.93 -10.56 -62.55
CA VAL A 23 23.15 -10.61 -61.72
C VAL A 23 23.68 -9.22 -61.37
N THR A 24 23.51 -8.22 -62.24
CA THR A 24 23.87 -6.83 -61.90
C THR A 24 22.91 -6.18 -60.91
N VAL A 25 21.61 -6.51 -60.91
CA VAL A 25 20.64 -5.94 -59.96
C VAL A 25 20.81 -6.52 -58.54
N PHE A 26 21.34 -7.74 -58.41
CA PHE A 26 21.68 -8.32 -57.09
C PHE A 26 23.04 -7.89 -56.52
N LEU A 27 23.89 -7.20 -57.28
CA LEU A 27 25.20 -6.72 -56.81
C LEU A 27 25.25 -5.23 -56.47
N PHE A 28 24.15 -4.49 -56.64
CA PHE A 28 24.06 -3.05 -56.31
C PHE A 28 23.01 -2.73 -55.23
N ASN A 29 22.61 -3.71 -54.42
CA ASN A 29 21.66 -3.47 -53.32
C ASN A 29 22.11 -4.00 -51.95
N CYS A 30 23.42 -4.07 -51.73
CA CYS A 30 23.99 -3.81 -50.42
C CYS A 30 24.85 -2.56 -50.57
N ASN A 31 24.21 -1.39 -50.43
CA ASN A 31 24.95 -0.25 -49.93
C ASN A 31 25.41 -0.66 -48.53
N GLU A 32 26.67 -1.05 -48.39
CA GLU A 32 27.39 -1.03 -47.12
C GLU A 32 27.53 0.44 -46.71
N ASP A 33 26.41 1.03 -46.32
CA ASP A 33 26.32 2.32 -45.66
C ASP A 33 25.48 2.13 -44.39
N ASP A 34 25.59 0.96 -43.78
CA ASP A 34 25.47 0.82 -42.32
C ASP A 34 26.72 1.45 -41.70
N ASN A 35 26.87 2.76 -41.91
CA ASN A 35 27.31 3.61 -40.82
C ASN A 35 26.28 3.39 -39.73
N TYR A 36 26.49 2.33 -38.95
CA TYR A 36 25.95 2.19 -37.61
C TYR A 36 26.38 3.49 -36.95
N VAL A 37 25.49 4.49 -37.01
CA VAL A 37 25.56 5.68 -36.18
C VAL A 37 25.89 5.08 -34.84
N SER A 38 27.08 5.36 -34.32
CA SER A 38 27.37 5.04 -32.93
C SER A 38 26.16 5.60 -32.20
N PRO A 39 25.20 4.76 -31.75
CA PRO A 39 24.05 5.32 -31.05
C PRO A 39 24.72 6.05 -29.90
N ASP A 40 24.42 7.32 -29.68
CA ASP A 40 25.02 8.03 -28.55
C ASP A 40 24.62 7.26 -27.30
N THR A 41 25.51 6.36 -26.87
CA THR A 41 25.25 5.43 -25.78
C THR A 41 25.26 6.17 -24.46
N SER A 42 25.74 7.42 -24.46
CA SER A 42 25.76 8.32 -23.31
C SER A 42 24.56 9.27 -23.26
N SER A 43 23.64 9.18 -24.22
CA SER A 43 22.36 9.90 -24.16
C SER A 43 21.28 9.09 -23.48
N GLY A 44 20.35 9.76 -22.81
CA GLY A 44 19.22 9.11 -22.17
C GLY A 44 18.49 10.01 -21.18
N TRP A 45 17.69 9.39 -20.33
CA TRP A 45 16.93 10.11 -19.30
C TRP A 45 16.88 9.35 -17.98
N VAL A 46 16.57 10.09 -16.92
CA VAL A 46 16.26 9.56 -15.59
C VAL A 46 14.87 10.02 -15.17
N GLU A 47 14.10 9.12 -14.56
CA GLU A 47 12.77 9.40 -14.03
C GLU A 47 12.45 8.47 -12.86
N PHE A 48 11.38 8.74 -12.09
CA PHE A 48 10.90 7.80 -11.09
C PHE A 48 10.25 6.57 -11.76
N ALA A 49 10.41 5.39 -11.14
CA ALA A 49 9.75 4.18 -11.62
C ALA A 49 8.24 4.13 -11.29
N GLY A 50 7.75 5.05 -10.44
CA GLY A 50 6.36 5.17 -10.05
C GLY A 50 6.05 6.55 -9.48
N THR A 51 4.78 6.84 -9.24
CA THR A 51 4.31 8.17 -8.83
C THR A 51 4.14 8.35 -7.33
N ALA A 52 4.05 7.27 -6.55
CA ALA A 52 3.84 7.35 -5.11
C ALA A 52 4.32 6.12 -4.34
N THR A 53 4.61 6.33 -3.05
CA THR A 53 4.93 5.29 -2.06
C THR A 53 4.28 5.64 -0.72
N THR A 54 3.69 4.66 -0.04
CA THR A 54 3.25 4.78 1.35
C THR A 54 4.21 4.01 2.25
N THR A 55 4.72 4.65 3.29
CA THR A 55 5.65 4.02 4.23
C THR A 55 4.93 3.09 5.19
N GLY A 56 5.66 2.20 5.86
CA GLY A 56 5.14 1.52 7.05
C GLY A 56 5.00 2.50 8.21
N GLN A 57 4.05 2.26 9.13
CA GLN A 57 3.77 3.15 10.27
C GLN A 57 5.02 3.43 11.12
N THR A 58 5.91 2.46 11.28
CA THR A 58 7.16 2.61 12.04
C THR A 58 8.41 2.44 11.19
N SER A 59 8.27 2.41 9.86
CA SER A 59 9.40 2.12 8.98
C SER A 59 10.39 3.29 8.96
N PRO A 60 11.65 3.11 9.39
CA PRO A 60 12.63 4.19 9.49
C PRO A 60 13.30 4.52 8.15
N LEU A 61 12.91 3.84 7.06
CA LEU A 61 13.51 4.00 5.75
C LEU A 61 12.43 3.92 4.68
N VAL A 62 12.45 4.89 3.76
CA VAL A 62 11.70 4.80 2.51
C VAL A 62 12.66 4.79 1.34
N THR A 63 12.50 3.79 0.48
CA THR A 63 13.31 3.57 -0.72
C THR A 63 12.46 3.86 -1.95
N ILE A 64 12.87 4.85 -2.74
CA ILE A 64 12.13 5.30 -3.92
C ILE A 64 12.91 4.93 -5.17
N PRO A 65 12.37 4.07 -6.03
CA PRO A 65 13.06 3.61 -7.23
C PRO A 65 13.07 4.67 -8.34
N LEU A 66 14.25 4.85 -8.93
CA LEU A 66 14.52 5.63 -10.13
C LEU A 66 14.88 4.69 -11.28
N SER A 67 14.37 4.99 -12.47
CA SER A 67 14.75 4.33 -13.72
C SER A 67 15.83 5.14 -14.41
N VAL A 68 16.95 4.49 -14.72
CA VAL A 68 18.09 5.09 -15.41
C VAL A 68 18.13 4.59 -16.85
N ASN A 69 17.50 5.34 -17.75
CA ASN A 69 17.41 5.01 -19.18
C ASN A 69 18.59 5.59 -19.98
N VAL A 70 19.81 5.44 -19.43
CA VAL A 70 21.06 5.83 -20.09
C VAL A 70 21.84 4.55 -20.41
N PRO A 71 22.12 4.22 -21.68
CA PRO A 71 22.76 2.95 -22.03
C PRO A 71 24.16 2.76 -21.42
N VAL A 72 24.94 3.84 -21.32
CA VAL A 72 26.33 3.87 -20.82
C VAL A 72 26.58 5.18 -20.07
N TYR A 73 26.91 5.10 -18.78
CA TYR A 73 27.20 6.27 -17.93
C TYR A 73 28.45 6.03 -17.07
N ARG A 74 29.62 5.94 -17.70
CA ARG A 74 30.86 5.40 -17.09
C ARG A 74 31.30 6.04 -15.77
N ASP A 75 31.02 7.32 -15.58
CA ASP A 75 31.43 8.08 -14.39
C ASP A 75 30.35 8.09 -13.29
N GLY A 76 29.22 7.42 -13.53
CA GLY A 76 28.01 7.55 -12.72
C GLY A 76 27.17 8.75 -13.10
N LEU A 77 25.99 8.86 -12.48
CA LEU A 77 25.10 10.01 -12.61
C LEU A 77 24.70 10.48 -11.22
N ASP A 78 24.89 11.77 -10.96
CA ASP A 78 24.37 12.46 -9.78
C ASP A 78 23.00 13.00 -10.13
N ILE A 79 21.98 12.57 -9.40
CA ILE A 79 20.58 12.92 -9.63
C ILE A 79 20.12 13.76 -8.45
N SER A 80 19.97 15.06 -8.66
CA SER A 80 19.53 16.00 -7.64
C SER A 80 18.02 16.03 -7.55
N TYR A 81 17.51 16.17 -6.32
CA TYR A 81 16.09 16.28 -6.04
C TYR A 81 15.80 17.32 -4.96
N THR A 82 14.54 17.74 -4.90
CA THR A 82 13.98 18.62 -3.88
C THR A 82 12.78 17.95 -3.23
N ILE A 83 12.51 18.29 -1.98
CA ILE A 83 11.37 17.82 -1.19
C ILE A 83 10.48 19.02 -0.89
N THR A 84 9.18 18.89 -1.16
CA THR A 84 8.18 19.93 -0.90
C THR A 84 6.99 19.36 -0.12
N PRO A 85 6.47 20.07 0.89
CA PRO A 85 5.34 19.58 1.67
C PRO A 85 4.07 19.54 0.82
N VAL A 86 3.23 18.52 1.05
CA VAL A 86 1.89 18.39 0.46
C VAL A 86 0.84 18.46 1.56
N GLU A 87 1.02 17.67 2.61
CA GLU A 87 0.14 17.61 3.78
C GLU A 87 0.98 17.43 5.04
N GLY A 88 0.66 18.19 6.09
CA GLY A 88 1.42 18.18 7.33
C GLY A 88 2.82 18.77 7.21
N ASP A 89 3.64 18.55 8.24
CA ASP A 89 5.03 18.98 8.29
C ASP A 89 5.96 17.77 8.18
N TYR A 90 6.65 17.62 7.05
CA TYR A 90 7.59 16.52 6.84
C TYR A 90 8.94 16.72 7.54
N THR A 91 9.25 17.95 7.98
CA THR A 91 10.58 18.28 8.52
C THR A 91 10.85 17.61 9.87
N GLN A 92 9.80 17.20 10.58
CA GLN A 92 9.91 16.38 11.78
C GLN A 92 10.35 14.93 11.51
N PHE A 93 10.24 14.45 10.25
CA PHE A 93 10.59 13.08 9.86
C PHE A 93 11.86 13.02 9.01
N ILE A 94 12.34 14.12 8.44
CA ILE A 94 13.53 14.15 7.57
C ILE A 94 14.53 15.18 8.09
N SER A 95 15.71 14.70 8.53
CA SER A 95 16.78 15.54 9.05
C SER A 95 17.70 16.14 7.97
N GLY A 96 17.70 15.60 6.75
CA GLY A 96 18.59 15.97 5.65
C GLY A 96 18.26 17.28 4.91
N GLY A 97 17.18 17.96 5.29
CA GLY A 97 16.71 19.18 4.64
C GLY A 97 15.86 18.92 3.38
N ALA A 98 15.59 19.98 2.63
CA ALA A 98 14.65 19.97 1.50
C ALA A 98 15.29 19.56 0.16
N THR A 99 16.57 19.18 0.13
CA THR A 99 17.29 18.86 -1.11
C THR A 99 18.25 17.71 -0.89
N GLY A 100 18.47 16.88 -1.90
CA GLY A 100 19.46 15.80 -1.84
C GLY A 100 19.93 15.36 -3.22
N THR A 101 20.82 14.37 -3.22
CA THR A 101 21.38 13.76 -4.44
C THR A 101 21.42 12.25 -4.28
N ALA A 102 20.95 11.53 -5.31
CA ALA A 102 21.17 10.09 -5.46
C ALA A 102 22.26 9.84 -6.50
N PHE A 103 23.00 8.73 -6.35
CA PHE A 103 24.08 8.37 -7.25
C PHE A 103 23.78 7.06 -7.98
N ALA A 104 23.61 7.13 -9.30
CA ALA A 104 23.50 5.94 -10.15
C ALA A 104 24.88 5.35 -10.41
N ASN A 105 25.16 4.19 -9.81
CA ASN A 105 26.47 3.54 -9.93
C ASN A 105 26.62 2.85 -11.32
N PRO A 106 27.68 3.15 -12.09
CA PRO A 106 27.92 2.52 -13.40
C PRO A 106 28.19 1.02 -13.34
N ALA A 107 28.57 0.50 -12.17
CA ALA A 107 28.77 -0.93 -11.95
C ALA A 107 27.45 -1.69 -11.75
N ASP A 108 26.32 -0.99 -11.55
CA ASP A 108 25.01 -1.62 -11.44
C ASP A 108 24.38 -1.79 -12.83
N TYR A 109 24.18 -3.05 -13.23
CA TYR A 109 23.58 -3.41 -14.51
C TYR A 109 22.04 -3.40 -14.48
N SER A 110 21.43 -3.17 -13.32
CA SER A 110 19.97 -3.15 -13.14
C SER A 110 19.29 -1.99 -13.88
N ARG A 111 20.04 -0.93 -14.22
CA ARG A 111 19.51 0.35 -14.73
C ARG A 111 18.48 0.98 -13.80
N THR A 112 18.60 0.67 -12.51
CA THR A 112 17.81 1.27 -11.46
C THR A 112 18.74 1.86 -10.41
N THR A 113 18.29 2.92 -9.76
CA THR A 113 18.93 3.46 -8.57
C THR A 113 17.84 3.85 -7.59
N THR A 114 18.19 4.18 -6.35
CA THR A 114 17.22 4.55 -5.32
C THR A 114 17.53 5.91 -4.73
N ILE A 115 16.47 6.61 -4.30
CA ILE A 115 16.57 7.63 -3.26
C ILE A 115 16.16 6.95 -1.96
N ASP A 116 17.09 6.87 -1.03
CA ASP A 116 16.86 6.34 0.31
C ASP A 116 16.72 7.52 1.28
N LEU A 117 15.54 7.67 1.86
CA LEU A 117 15.30 8.67 2.89
C LEU A 117 15.21 7.99 4.25
N GLU A 118 16.17 8.31 5.11
CA GLU A 118 16.10 7.95 6.53
C GLU A 118 15.02 8.80 7.19
N LEU A 119 14.07 8.12 7.82
CA LEU A 119 12.96 8.72 8.54
C LEU A 119 13.22 8.65 10.04
N MET A 120 13.12 9.80 10.70
CA MET A 120 13.22 9.92 12.17
C MET A 120 11.84 9.99 12.82
N ASN A 121 11.77 9.72 14.12
CA ASN A 121 10.55 9.80 14.94
C ASN A 121 9.40 8.90 14.45
N MET A 122 9.71 7.85 13.67
CA MET A 122 8.70 6.94 13.11
C MET A 122 8.03 6.06 14.18
N GLU A 123 8.70 5.82 15.30
CA GLU A 123 8.16 5.10 16.46
C GLU A 123 7.22 5.96 17.32
N GLU A 124 7.20 7.28 17.11
CA GLU A 124 6.29 8.16 17.84
C GLU A 124 4.86 8.02 17.29
N GLY A 125 3.91 7.88 18.20
CA GLY A 125 2.48 7.89 17.88
C GLY A 125 2.06 9.23 17.30
N ARG A 126 1.22 9.19 16.26
CA ARG A 126 0.75 10.36 15.51
C ARG A 126 -0.64 10.12 14.94
N ASP A 127 -1.52 11.09 15.16
CA ASP A 127 -2.93 11.11 14.75
C ASP A 127 -3.17 11.92 13.47
N PHE A 128 -2.13 12.09 12.66
CA PHE A 128 -2.19 12.79 11.39
C PHE A 128 -1.37 12.07 10.32
N VAL A 129 -1.80 12.22 9.07
CA VAL A 129 -1.05 11.81 7.88
C VAL A 129 -0.08 12.93 7.51
N THR A 130 1.11 12.57 7.05
CA THR A 130 2.05 13.52 6.45
C THR A 130 2.40 13.06 5.04
N SER A 131 2.38 13.98 4.09
CA SER A 131 2.82 13.69 2.73
C SER A 131 3.66 14.81 2.15
N PHE A 132 4.61 14.42 1.30
CA PHE A 132 5.52 15.32 0.62
C PHE A 132 5.85 14.78 -0.76
N ASP A 133 6.13 15.70 -1.67
CA ASP A 133 6.53 15.41 -3.03
C ASP A 133 8.04 15.53 -3.16
N ILE A 134 8.66 14.57 -3.84
CA ILE A 134 10.06 14.60 -4.23
C ILE A 134 10.10 14.89 -5.72
N THR A 135 10.75 15.98 -6.09
CA THR A 135 10.87 16.43 -7.48
C THR A 135 12.31 16.33 -7.93
N LEU A 136 12.58 15.62 -9.03
CA LEU A 136 13.90 15.61 -9.66
C LEU A 136 14.20 16.98 -10.26
N THR A 137 15.38 17.53 -9.99
CA THR A 137 15.73 18.91 -10.37
C THR A 137 16.93 19.01 -11.29
N ALA A 138 17.88 18.09 -11.19
CA ALA A 138 19.00 18.00 -12.13
C ALA A 138 19.53 16.57 -12.23
N VAL A 139 20.25 16.28 -13.32
CA VAL A 139 21.04 15.07 -13.49
C VAL A 139 22.39 15.45 -14.08
N SER A 140 23.49 14.86 -13.58
CA SER A 140 24.81 15.06 -14.17
C SER A 140 24.95 14.25 -15.47
N GLY A 141 25.74 14.76 -16.42
CA GLY A 141 25.91 14.14 -17.74
C GLY A 141 25.50 15.07 -18.88
N GLN A 142 26.37 15.20 -19.88
CA GLN A 142 26.24 16.23 -20.92
C GLN A 142 25.04 16.00 -21.86
N ASN A 143 24.58 14.74 -22.01
CA ASN A 143 23.47 14.34 -22.88
C ASN A 143 22.38 13.55 -22.12
N VAL A 144 22.32 13.70 -20.80
CA VAL A 144 21.32 13.05 -19.95
C VAL A 144 20.30 14.09 -19.52
N SER A 145 19.02 13.73 -19.61
CA SER A 145 17.90 14.61 -19.26
C SER A 145 17.06 14.03 -18.12
N LEU A 146 16.24 14.88 -17.49
CA LEU A 146 15.19 14.41 -16.59
C LEU A 146 13.93 14.19 -17.42
N GLY A 147 13.48 12.93 -17.48
CA GLY A 147 12.34 12.52 -18.30
C GLY A 147 12.63 12.53 -19.80
N LEU A 148 11.87 11.73 -20.54
CA LEU A 148 11.92 11.67 -22.00
C LEU A 148 10.94 12.66 -22.64
N ASP A 149 9.75 12.79 -22.05
CA ASP A 149 8.65 13.60 -22.56
C ASP A 149 7.70 14.04 -21.43
N GLU A 150 6.55 14.62 -21.78
CA GLU A 150 5.55 15.13 -20.82
C GLU A 150 4.88 14.03 -19.99
N THR A 151 5.04 12.76 -20.35
CA THR A 151 4.50 11.61 -19.61
C THR A 151 5.48 11.06 -18.57
N SER A 152 6.73 11.54 -18.57
CA SER A 152 7.74 11.13 -17.60
C SER A 152 7.39 11.51 -16.17
N VAL A 153 7.71 10.60 -15.24
CA VAL A 153 7.41 10.80 -13.82
C VAL A 153 8.59 11.49 -13.15
N LEU A 154 8.48 12.81 -13.01
CA LEU A 154 9.52 13.64 -12.35
C LEU A 154 9.19 14.03 -10.91
N VAL A 155 7.97 13.69 -10.47
CA VAL A 155 7.47 13.94 -9.12
C VAL A 155 7.00 12.63 -8.51
N HIS A 156 7.44 12.34 -7.29
CA HIS A 156 7.05 11.15 -6.54
C HIS A 156 6.50 11.55 -5.17
N ARG A 157 5.29 11.10 -4.85
CA ARG A 157 4.65 11.39 -3.56
C ARG A 157 5.01 10.34 -2.52
N VAL A 158 5.55 10.76 -1.38
CA VAL A 158 5.70 9.91 -0.20
C VAL A 158 4.58 10.23 0.78
N THR A 159 3.92 9.19 1.28
CA THR A 159 2.91 9.31 2.35
C THR A 159 3.36 8.53 3.57
N ILE A 160 3.49 9.22 4.69
CA ILE A 160 3.69 8.65 6.01
C ILE A 160 2.30 8.50 6.64
N PRO A 161 1.81 7.26 6.87
CA PRO A 161 0.52 7.04 7.49
C PRO A 161 0.56 7.40 8.98
N CYS A 162 -0.59 7.37 9.62
CA CYS A 162 -0.70 7.53 11.07
C CYS A 162 0.00 6.38 11.81
N SER A 163 0.33 6.59 13.07
CA SER A 163 0.93 5.56 13.93
C SER A 163 0.25 5.58 15.28
N ASN A 164 -0.16 4.41 15.75
CA ASN A 164 -0.91 4.30 16.98
C ASN A 164 -0.01 4.66 18.18
N PRO A 165 -0.42 5.62 19.04
CA PRO A 165 0.36 6.02 20.19
C PRO A 165 0.33 4.97 21.30
N GLU A 166 1.34 5.01 22.18
CA GLU A 166 1.35 4.20 23.41
C GLU A 166 0.18 4.54 24.35
N SER A 167 -0.28 5.79 24.31
CA SER A 167 -1.41 6.30 25.08
C SER A 167 -2.39 7.00 24.17
N ILE A 168 -3.64 6.53 24.18
CA ILE A 168 -4.68 7.02 23.28
C ILE A 168 -5.24 8.36 23.76
N PRO A 169 -5.44 9.35 22.86
CA PRO A 169 -6.09 10.61 23.19
C PRO A 169 -7.45 10.42 23.86
N ALA A 170 -7.74 11.24 24.87
CA ALA A 170 -8.99 11.16 25.64
C ALA A 170 -10.26 11.46 24.82
N THR A 171 -10.12 11.88 23.56
CA THR A 171 -11.21 12.18 22.62
C THR A 171 -11.47 11.06 21.61
N TYR A 172 -10.52 10.14 21.42
CA TYR A 172 -10.63 9.06 20.44
C TYR A 172 -11.65 8.02 20.91
N PHE A 173 -12.60 7.61 20.07
CA PHE A 173 -13.71 6.72 20.46
C PHE A 173 -14.43 7.13 21.76
N VAL A 174 -14.77 8.41 21.88
CA VAL A 174 -15.56 8.96 23.00
C VAL A 174 -16.79 9.69 22.46
N GLY A 175 -17.92 9.54 23.13
CA GLY A 175 -19.21 10.09 22.72
C GLY A 175 -20.19 9.03 22.28
N ASP A 176 -21.19 9.44 21.50
CA ASP A 176 -22.29 8.56 21.09
C ASP A 176 -21.95 7.78 19.82
N TYR A 177 -22.15 6.47 19.88
CA TYR A 177 -21.94 5.53 18.78
C TYR A 177 -23.18 4.66 18.60
N ALA A 178 -23.55 4.40 17.36
CA ALA A 178 -24.50 3.35 17.02
C ALA A 178 -23.81 1.99 17.16
N ILE A 179 -24.42 1.07 17.91
CA ILE A 179 -23.99 -0.32 18.04
C ILE A 179 -24.92 -1.23 17.23
N SER A 180 -24.35 -2.21 16.54
CA SER A 180 -25.07 -3.28 15.84
C SER A 180 -24.23 -4.53 15.70
N ASP A 181 -24.83 -5.71 15.76
CA ASP A 181 -24.14 -6.95 15.43
C ASP A 181 -23.77 -7.00 13.93
N VAL A 182 -22.56 -7.46 13.60
CA VAL A 182 -22.04 -7.53 12.21
C VAL A 182 -22.07 -8.97 11.72
N ALA A 183 -21.28 -9.81 12.37
CA ALA A 183 -21.34 -11.25 12.22
C ALA A 183 -21.65 -11.79 13.60
N ALA A 184 -22.92 -11.90 13.96
CA ALA A 184 -23.30 -12.74 15.08
C ALA A 184 -23.44 -14.16 14.54
N THR A 185 -22.95 -15.15 15.29
CA THR A 185 -23.73 -16.37 15.32
C THR A 185 -25.05 -15.94 15.93
N ILE A 186 -26.09 -15.92 15.11
CA ILE A 186 -27.46 -15.93 15.59
C ILE A 186 -27.51 -17.06 16.62
N GLY A 187 -27.43 -16.71 17.90
CA GLY A 187 -27.02 -17.64 18.95
C GLY A 187 -27.96 -18.86 19.00
N PRO A 188 -27.55 -19.97 19.63
CA PRO A 188 -28.36 -21.18 19.71
C PRO A 188 -29.73 -20.95 20.40
N GLY A 189 -29.93 -19.81 21.07
CA GLY A 189 -31.22 -19.41 21.61
C GLY A 189 -31.97 -18.39 20.76
N ASN A 190 -32.30 -18.75 19.51
CA ASN A 190 -33.52 -18.30 18.81
C ASN A 190 -33.45 -17.13 17.83
N GLY A 191 -32.39 -16.92 17.06
CA GLY A 191 -32.52 -15.92 15.98
C GLY A 191 -32.10 -14.49 16.34
N THR A 192 -31.53 -14.27 17.52
CA THR A 192 -31.56 -12.95 18.19
C THR A 192 -30.20 -12.26 18.24
N GLU A 193 -30.23 -10.94 18.45
CA GLU A 193 -29.05 -10.10 18.68
C GLU A 193 -28.33 -10.49 19.99
N ASN A 194 -27.00 -10.40 19.97
CA ASN A 194 -26.13 -10.52 21.13
C ASN A 194 -26.04 -9.19 21.89
N PHE A 195 -25.89 -8.09 21.16
CA PHE A 195 -25.96 -6.72 21.70
C PHE A 195 -27.16 -6.00 21.09
N ALA A 196 -28.04 -5.45 21.93
CA ALA A 196 -29.20 -4.71 21.44
C ALA A 196 -28.75 -3.53 20.56
N ALA A 197 -29.26 -3.49 19.32
CA ALA A 197 -28.97 -2.38 18.42
C ALA A 197 -29.48 -1.04 19.01
N GLY A 198 -28.68 0.02 18.88
CA GLY A 198 -29.04 1.32 19.45
C GLY A 198 -27.86 2.26 19.59
N THR A 199 -27.98 3.26 20.46
CA THR A 199 -26.91 4.20 20.79
C THR A 199 -26.27 3.83 22.12
N VAL A 200 -24.94 3.79 22.14
CA VAL A 200 -24.12 3.65 23.35
C VAL A 200 -23.21 4.87 23.46
N THR A 201 -22.96 5.31 24.69
CA THR A 201 -22.02 6.40 24.96
C THR A 201 -20.72 5.81 25.48
N LEU A 202 -19.65 5.97 24.70
CA LEU A 202 -18.30 5.54 25.07
C LEU A 202 -17.61 6.62 25.90
N SER A 203 -16.91 6.17 26.94
CA SER A 203 -16.04 7.01 27.77
C SER A 203 -14.68 6.35 27.96
N VAL A 204 -13.66 7.15 28.31
CA VAL A 204 -12.34 6.64 28.67
C VAL A 204 -12.42 5.92 30.02
N ASP A 205 -11.76 4.76 30.13
CA ASP A 205 -11.61 4.11 31.44
C ASP A 205 -10.78 5.01 32.39
N PRO A 206 -11.24 5.27 33.62
CA PRO A 206 -10.55 6.17 34.54
C PRO A 206 -9.17 5.67 35.01
N THR A 207 -8.89 4.37 34.81
CA THR A 207 -7.64 3.73 35.22
C THR A 207 -6.71 3.41 34.05
N ASP A 208 -7.21 3.45 32.81
CA ASP A 208 -6.44 3.11 31.62
C ASP A 208 -6.87 3.94 30.38
N PRO A 209 -6.01 4.86 29.87
CA PRO A 209 -6.35 5.69 28.71
C PRO A 209 -6.54 4.89 27.42
N ASN A 210 -6.09 3.63 27.36
CA ASN A 210 -6.21 2.76 26.19
C ASN A 210 -7.50 1.95 26.18
N LYS A 211 -8.39 2.18 27.15
CA LYS A 211 -9.67 1.48 27.25
C LYS A 211 -10.86 2.42 27.05
N ARG A 212 -11.90 1.88 26.42
CA ARG A 212 -13.21 2.53 26.29
C ARG A 212 -14.28 1.69 26.95
N VAL A 213 -15.07 2.35 27.78
CA VAL A 213 -16.12 1.73 28.58
C VAL A 213 -17.46 2.29 28.14
N PHE A 214 -18.43 1.40 27.97
CA PHE A 214 -19.83 1.75 27.74
C PHE A 214 -20.74 0.67 28.36
N THR A 215 -22.04 0.97 28.44
CA THR A 215 -23.06 0.01 28.88
C THR A 215 -23.95 -0.34 27.71
N ALA A 216 -24.24 -1.63 27.52
CA ALA A 216 -25.15 -2.11 26.48
C ALA A 216 -26.06 -3.22 27.04
N SER A 217 -27.30 -3.31 26.53
CA SER A 217 -28.16 -4.45 26.83
C SER A 217 -27.70 -5.67 26.05
N VAL A 218 -27.33 -6.72 26.77
CA VAL A 218 -26.83 -7.98 26.21
C VAL A 218 -27.97 -8.99 26.18
N LEU A 219 -28.05 -9.77 25.09
CA LEU A 219 -29.09 -10.78 24.87
C LEU A 219 -30.52 -10.25 25.09
N PRO A 220 -30.95 -9.21 24.33
CA PRO A 220 -32.23 -8.53 24.53
C PRO A 220 -33.47 -9.44 24.51
N ALA A 221 -33.39 -10.59 23.83
CA ALA A 221 -34.50 -11.55 23.76
C ALA A 221 -34.69 -12.40 25.02
N PHE A 222 -33.72 -12.39 25.95
CA PHE A 222 -33.74 -13.23 27.14
C PHE A 222 -34.00 -12.42 28.40
N ASN A 223 -33.00 -11.66 28.84
CA ASN A 223 -33.05 -10.87 30.06
C ASN A 223 -32.68 -9.39 29.83
N ALA A 224 -32.11 -9.06 28.65
CA ALA A 224 -31.72 -7.71 28.26
C ALA A 224 -30.88 -6.99 29.32
N GLN A 225 -30.06 -7.74 30.08
CA GLN A 225 -29.32 -7.17 31.19
C GLN A 225 -28.32 -6.13 30.67
N PRO A 226 -28.31 -4.91 31.26
CA PRO A 226 -27.29 -3.93 30.95
C PRO A 226 -25.94 -4.41 31.49
N GLU A 227 -24.99 -4.64 30.60
CA GLU A 227 -23.64 -5.05 30.96
C GLU A 227 -22.64 -3.95 30.64
N ILE A 228 -21.57 -3.89 31.44
CA ILE A 228 -20.42 -3.04 31.17
C ILE A 228 -19.56 -3.74 30.13
N VAL A 229 -19.30 -3.05 29.02
CA VAL A 229 -18.42 -3.51 27.94
C VAL A 229 -17.18 -2.64 27.93
N VAL A 230 -16.02 -3.29 27.92
CA VAL A 230 -14.72 -2.63 27.86
C VAL A 230 -14.01 -3.04 26.58
N ILE A 231 -13.59 -2.06 25.78
CA ILE A 231 -12.75 -2.25 24.60
C ILE A 231 -11.34 -1.78 24.96
N GLU A 232 -10.35 -2.65 24.82
CA GLU A 232 -8.92 -2.31 24.91
C GLU A 232 -8.36 -2.15 23.50
N PHE A 233 -7.63 -1.05 23.30
CA PHE A 233 -6.87 -0.75 22.10
C PHE A 233 -5.38 -0.94 22.41
N SER A 234 -4.76 -1.94 21.80
CA SER A 234 -3.35 -2.28 22.03
C SER A 234 -2.41 -1.51 21.10
N THR A 235 -1.17 -1.34 21.54
CA THR A 235 -0.06 -0.81 20.73
C THR A 235 0.26 -1.66 19.50
N ASP A 236 -0.07 -2.96 19.54
CA ASP A 236 0.05 -3.87 18.40
C ASP A 236 -1.10 -3.72 17.37
N ASN A 237 -1.66 -2.52 17.26
CA ASN A 237 -2.74 -2.18 16.33
C ASN A 237 -3.97 -3.09 16.44
N THR A 238 -4.32 -3.58 17.63
CA THR A 238 -5.48 -4.46 17.83
C THR A 238 -6.46 -3.89 18.83
N ALA A 239 -7.74 -3.82 18.47
CA ALA A 239 -8.82 -3.54 19.39
C ALA A 239 -9.55 -4.83 19.76
N LYS A 240 -9.91 -5.02 21.03
CA LYS A 240 -10.55 -6.23 21.52
C LYS A 240 -11.39 -5.96 22.76
N LEU A 241 -12.26 -6.91 23.11
CA LEU A 241 -12.88 -6.90 24.44
C LEU A 241 -11.80 -7.10 25.51
N ASP A 242 -11.87 -6.30 26.57
CA ASP A 242 -11.08 -6.52 27.78
C ASP A 242 -11.91 -7.30 28.81
N GLY A 243 -11.33 -8.38 29.33
CA GLY A 243 -12.03 -9.29 30.23
C GLY A 243 -13.15 -10.10 29.57
N PHE A 244 -14.31 -10.15 30.23
CA PHE A 244 -15.50 -10.86 29.76
C PHE A 244 -16.76 -10.06 30.05
N VAL A 245 -17.80 -10.29 29.25
CA VAL A 245 -19.16 -9.80 29.48
C VAL A 245 -20.00 -10.99 29.94
N ASP A 246 -20.68 -10.88 31.08
CA ASP A 246 -21.48 -11.96 31.67
C ASP A 246 -22.93 -11.51 31.88
N PRO A 247 -23.86 -11.87 30.97
CA PRO A 247 -25.28 -11.55 31.12
C PRO A 247 -25.99 -12.31 32.26
N GLY A 248 -25.27 -13.11 33.05
CA GLY A 248 -25.82 -13.88 34.16
C GLY A 248 -26.65 -15.09 33.72
N LEU A 249 -26.36 -15.64 32.54
CA LEU A 249 -27.06 -16.80 31.98
C LEU A 249 -26.18 -18.05 32.00
N ALA A 250 -26.83 -19.22 32.10
CA ALA A 250 -26.20 -20.52 31.92
C ALA A 250 -27.25 -21.52 31.42
N CYS A 251 -26.91 -22.36 30.43
CA CYS A 251 -27.82 -23.41 29.95
C CYS A 251 -27.51 -24.78 30.55
N SER A 252 -26.31 -24.97 31.10
CA SER A 252 -25.88 -26.23 31.69
C SER A 252 -24.91 -26.02 32.86
N ALA A 253 -24.50 -27.11 33.49
CA ALA A 253 -23.48 -27.08 34.56
C ALA A 253 -22.06 -26.78 34.04
N ALA A 254 -21.87 -26.57 32.73
CA ALA A 254 -20.56 -26.30 32.13
C ALA A 254 -20.01 -24.89 32.41
N GLY A 255 -20.80 -24.01 33.02
CA GLY A 255 -20.37 -22.67 33.43
C GLY A 255 -21.30 -21.56 32.93
N PRO A 256 -20.96 -20.28 33.19
CA PRO A 256 -21.72 -19.15 32.68
C PRO A 256 -21.55 -19.03 31.17
N TYR A 257 -22.61 -18.57 30.51
CA TYR A 257 -22.59 -18.10 29.14
C TYR A 257 -21.99 -16.69 29.15
N ILE A 258 -20.81 -16.52 28.56
CA ILE A 258 -20.05 -15.26 28.58
C ILE A 258 -19.57 -14.90 27.17
N PHE A 259 -19.13 -13.65 27.02
CA PHE A 259 -18.47 -13.15 25.82
C PHE A 259 -17.02 -12.78 26.16
N THR A 260 -16.05 -13.26 25.39
CA THR A 260 -14.62 -12.98 25.58
C THR A 260 -13.98 -12.49 24.29
N ALA A 261 -12.80 -11.87 24.36
CA ALA A 261 -12.04 -11.55 23.15
C ALA A 261 -11.86 -12.78 22.23
N SER A 262 -11.99 -12.58 20.92
CA SER A 262 -11.73 -13.64 19.94
C SER A 262 -10.22 -13.93 19.88
N THR A 263 -9.86 -15.22 19.89
CA THR A 263 -8.47 -15.65 19.77
C THR A 263 -8.04 -15.67 18.31
N GLY A 264 -7.07 -14.81 17.93
CA GLY A 264 -6.41 -14.88 16.61
C GLY A 264 -7.04 -14.01 15.51
N THR A 265 -8.07 -13.22 15.81
CA THR A 265 -8.55 -12.16 14.92
C THR A 265 -8.09 -10.80 15.45
N ASN A 266 -7.19 -10.14 14.73
CA ASN A 266 -6.82 -8.76 15.01
C ASN A 266 -7.93 -7.87 14.46
N ASN A 267 -8.55 -7.02 15.29
CA ASN A 267 -9.35 -5.92 14.79
C ASN A 267 -8.42 -4.73 14.62
N PRO A 268 -7.90 -4.47 13.40
CA PRO A 268 -7.01 -3.35 13.20
C PRO A 268 -7.71 -2.07 13.60
N TRP A 269 -7.02 -1.24 14.38
CA TRP A 269 -7.45 0.13 14.65
C TRP A 269 -6.37 1.11 14.17
N ASP A 270 -6.82 2.32 13.86
CA ASP A 270 -5.97 3.41 13.40
C ASP A 270 -6.41 4.67 14.13
N ILE A 271 -5.47 5.31 14.81
CA ILE A 271 -5.69 6.56 15.54
C ILE A 271 -6.30 7.67 14.66
N CYS A 272 -6.08 7.64 13.34
CA CYS A 272 -6.68 8.58 12.40
C CYS A 272 -8.14 8.27 12.03
N ASN A 273 -8.68 7.15 12.49
CA ASN A 273 -10.06 6.76 12.25
C ASN A 273 -10.76 6.41 13.55
N ASP A 274 -11.58 7.34 14.04
CA ASP A 274 -12.46 7.17 15.19
C ASP A 274 -13.95 7.00 14.79
N GLN A 275 -14.21 6.79 13.50
CA GLN A 275 -15.56 6.80 12.93
C GLN A 275 -16.24 5.45 13.08
N THR A 276 -15.49 4.37 12.90
CA THR A 276 -16.05 3.02 13.03
C THR A 276 -15.02 2.01 13.48
N ILE A 277 -15.46 1.04 14.27
CA ILE A 277 -14.68 -0.13 14.63
C ILE A 277 -15.56 -1.37 14.70
N THR A 278 -15.01 -2.52 14.35
CA THR A 278 -15.66 -3.82 14.55
C THR A 278 -14.88 -4.59 15.60
N ILE A 279 -15.57 -5.08 16.62
CA ILE A 279 -14.98 -5.88 17.70
C ILE A 279 -15.42 -7.33 17.52
N GLN A 280 -14.44 -8.18 17.21
CA GLN A 280 -14.60 -9.63 17.17
C GLN A 280 -14.46 -10.23 18.57
N TYR A 281 -15.36 -11.15 18.91
CA TYR A 281 -15.43 -11.83 20.19
C TYR A 281 -15.84 -13.30 20.03
N THR A 282 -15.59 -14.09 21.06
CA THR A 282 -16.08 -15.46 21.19
C THR A 282 -17.26 -15.47 22.14
N GLU A 283 -18.39 -15.96 21.66
CA GLU A 283 -19.60 -16.22 22.43
C GLU A 283 -19.55 -17.63 23.03
N ASP A 284 -19.94 -17.75 24.30
CA ASP A 284 -20.02 -19.01 25.05
C ASP A 284 -18.75 -19.88 24.94
N PRO A 285 -17.56 -19.36 25.30
CA PRO A 285 -16.32 -20.13 25.26
C PRO A 285 -16.35 -21.38 26.16
N ASN A 286 -17.25 -21.40 27.15
CA ASN A 286 -17.43 -22.51 28.09
C ASN A 286 -18.35 -23.61 27.54
N ALA A 287 -18.93 -23.43 26.36
CA ALA A 287 -19.92 -24.34 25.78
C ALA A 287 -21.14 -24.60 26.69
N SER A 288 -21.52 -23.62 27.52
CA SER A 288 -22.68 -23.72 28.42
C SER A 288 -23.97 -23.98 27.64
N CYS A 289 -24.11 -23.33 26.49
CA CYS A 289 -25.26 -23.34 25.60
C CYS A 289 -24.91 -23.86 24.18
N GLY A 290 -23.78 -24.54 24.02
CA GLY A 290 -23.36 -25.16 22.76
C GLY A 290 -22.32 -24.39 21.95
N GLY A 291 -21.73 -23.32 22.51
CA GLY A 291 -20.57 -22.64 21.94
C GLY A 291 -19.28 -23.48 21.96
N PRO A 292 -18.11 -22.90 21.61
CA PRO A 292 -17.87 -21.50 21.28
C PRO A 292 -18.39 -21.09 19.90
N PHE A 293 -18.81 -19.83 19.76
CA PHE A 293 -19.17 -19.23 18.48
C PHE A 293 -18.38 -17.95 18.21
N ALA A 294 -17.91 -17.78 16.97
CA ALA A 294 -17.29 -16.53 16.56
C ALA A 294 -18.38 -15.50 16.25
N SER A 295 -18.29 -14.32 16.88
CA SER A 295 -19.29 -13.28 16.79
C SER A 295 -18.64 -11.87 16.79
N SER A 296 -19.36 -10.83 16.39
CA SER A 296 -18.87 -9.45 16.35
C SER A 296 -19.96 -8.40 16.39
N PHE A 297 -19.62 -7.23 16.91
CA PHE A 297 -20.41 -6.01 16.80
C PHE A 297 -19.59 -4.88 16.18
N SER A 298 -20.26 -3.92 15.55
CA SER A 298 -19.68 -2.66 15.09
C SER A 298 -20.14 -1.50 15.96
N LEU A 299 -19.26 -0.52 16.09
CA LEU A 299 -19.59 0.82 16.56
C LEU A 299 -19.40 1.80 15.40
N THR A 300 -20.34 2.71 15.23
CA THR A 300 -20.28 3.79 14.23
C THR A 300 -20.63 5.12 14.89
N LYS A 301 -19.75 6.12 14.78
CA LYS A 301 -19.94 7.43 15.40
C LYS A 301 -21.20 8.12 14.86
N ILE A 302 -21.93 8.82 15.72
CA ILE A 302 -23.15 9.58 15.40
C ILE A 302 -22.85 11.07 15.24
#